data_AF-A0A972QPA4-F1
#
_entry.id   AF-A0A972QPA4-F1
#
_cell.length_a   1.000
_cell.length_b   1.000
_cell.length_c   1.000
_cell.angle_alpha   90.00
_cell.angle_beta   90.00
_cell.angle_gamma   90.00
#
_symmetry.space_group_name_H-M   'P 1'
#
loop_
_entity.id
_entity.type
_entity.pdbx_description
1 polymer ?
#
loop_
_entity_poly.entity_id
_entity_poly.type
_entity_poly.pdbx_seq_one_letter_code
_entity_poly.pdbx_strand_id
1 'polypeptide(L)' 'PVHETAYAMTVHKSQGSEFDETLLLLPDRYIPIMTRELIYTGITRARKSVEVWGIESVFLEAISQRIARASGLRDAIWG' A
#
# COMPACT_ATOMS: atom_id res chain seq x y z
N PRO A 1 23.46 -6.78 15.91
CA PRO A 1 22.00 -7.05 16.03
C PRO A 1 21.61 -8.19 15.09
N VAL A 2 20.63 -9.02 15.44
CA VAL A 2 20.18 -10.09 14.55
C VAL A 2 19.42 -9.42 13.40
N HIS A 3 20.02 -9.42 12.21
CA HIS A 3 19.40 -8.86 11.01
C HIS A 3 18.43 -9.89 10.44
N GLU A 4 17.17 -9.52 10.25
CA GLU A 4 16.19 -10.36 9.56
C GLU A 4 16.38 -10.19 8.05
N THR A 5 16.47 -11.28 7.29
CA THR A 5 16.58 -11.20 5.83
C THR A 5 15.23 -10.75 5.25
N ALA A 6 15.17 -9.56 4.67
CA ALA A 6 13.95 -9.00 4.10
C ALA A 6 13.89 -9.23 2.58
N TYR A 7 13.65 -10.47 2.14
CA TYR A 7 13.41 -10.78 0.72
C TYR A 7 12.13 -10.12 0.20
N ALA A 8 11.12 -10.03 1.06
CA ALA A 8 9.89 -9.31 0.82
C ALA A 8 9.47 -8.60 2.11
N MET A 9 8.76 -7.49 1.98
CA MET A 9 8.20 -6.76 3.11
C MET A 9 6.79 -6.31 2.80
N THR A 10 5.98 -6.13 3.85
CA THR A 10 4.67 -5.52 3.68
C THR A 10 4.81 -4.03 3.38
N VAL A 11 3.86 -3.46 2.65
CA VAL A 11 3.83 -2.01 2.38
C VAL A 11 3.88 -1.21 3.70
N HIS A 12 3.23 -1.69 4.76
CA HIS A 12 3.28 -1.08 6.09
C HIS A 12 4.71 -1.02 6.66
N LYS A 13 5.49 -2.10 6.55
CA LYS A 13 6.89 -2.13 7.03
C LYS A 13 7.82 -1.26 6.18
N SER A 14 7.46 -0.98 4.93
CA SER A 14 8.25 -0.12 4.02
C SER A 14 8.06 1.40 4.25
N GLN A 15 7.14 1.80 5.14
CA GLN A 15 6.84 3.22 5.37
C GLN A 15 8.08 3.98 5.86
N GLY A 16 8.37 5.11 5.21
CA GLY A 16 9.57 5.92 5.48
C GLY A 16 10.85 5.43 4.80
N SER A 17 10.80 4.32 4.07
CA SER A 17 11.91 3.83 3.23
C SER A 17 11.62 4.05 1.75
N GLU A 18 12.67 4.13 0.92
CA GLU A 18 12.57 4.20 -0.54
C GLU A 18 13.60 3.30 -1.20
N PHE A 19 13.26 2.79 -2.39
CA PHE A 19 14.08 1.87 -3.17
C PHE A 19 14.16 2.35 -4.63
N ASP A 20 15.25 2.07 -5.34
CA ASP A 20 15.37 2.47 -6.75
C ASP A 20 14.29 1.82 -7.62
N GLU A 21 14.08 0.52 -7.42
CA GLU A 21 13.11 -0.28 -8.14
C GLU A 21 12.26 -1.05 -7.12
N THR A 22 10.98 -1.24 -7.40
CA THR A 22 10.07 -1.99 -6.50
C THR A 22 9.15 -2.88 -7.30
N LEU A 23 9.01 -4.13 -6.85
CA LEU A 23 7.96 -5.04 -7.28
C LEU A 23 6.83 -5.06 -6.24
N LEU A 24 5.65 -4.56 -6.61
CA LEU A 24 4.45 -4.60 -5.79
C LEU A 24 3.63 -5.84 -6.14
N LEU A 25 3.67 -6.84 -5.28
CA LEU A 25 2.90 -8.08 -5.43
C LEU A 25 1.52 -7.94 -4.78
N LEU A 26 0.47 -8.14 -5.56
CA LEU A 26 -0.92 -8.14 -5.12
C LEU A 26 -1.41 -9.57 -4.85
N PRO A 27 -2.38 -9.77 -3.95
CA PRO A 27 -3.03 -11.06 -3.79
C PRO A 27 -3.81 -11.47 -5.06
N ASP A 28 -4.10 -12.76 -5.16
CA ASP A 28 -4.90 -13.37 -6.24
C ASP A 28 -6.40 -13.05 -6.14
N ARG A 29 -6.84 -12.41 -5.05
CA ARG A 29 -8.20 -11.96 -4.83
C ARG A 29 -8.22 -10.69 -3.99
N TYR A 30 -9.28 -9.91 -4.15
CA TYR A 30 -9.51 -8.75 -3.29
C TYR A 30 -9.63 -9.18 -1.81
N ILE A 31 -9.02 -8.37 -0.94
CA ILE A 31 -9.12 -8.49 0.52
C ILE A 31 -9.32 -7.08 1.10
N PRO A 32 -10.03 -6.91 2.23
CA PRO A 32 -10.43 -5.59 2.74
C PRO A 32 -9.29 -4.59 3.00
N ILE A 33 -8.06 -5.06 3.16
CA ILE A 33 -6.87 -4.19 3.34
C ILE A 33 -6.42 -3.53 2.03
N MET A 34 -6.88 -4.00 0.87
CA MET A 34 -6.54 -3.48 -0.45
C MET A 34 -7.29 -2.17 -0.72
N THR A 35 -6.66 -1.06 -0.38
CA THR A 35 -7.19 0.29 -0.61
C THR A 35 -6.29 1.11 -1.52
N ARG A 36 -6.83 2.18 -2.08
CA ARG A 36 -6.07 3.15 -2.88
C ARG A 36 -4.87 3.69 -2.13
N GLU A 37 -5.02 3.98 -0.84
CA GLU A 37 -3.92 4.47 0.01
C GLU A 37 -2.80 3.43 0.16
N LEU A 38 -3.13 2.14 0.24
CA LEU A 38 -2.12 1.07 0.32
C LEU A 38 -1.36 0.94 -1.01
N ILE A 39 -2.07 0.93 -2.13
CA ILE A 39 -1.47 0.90 -3.48
C ILE A 39 -0.58 2.13 -3.71
N TYR A 40 -1.10 3.33 -3.40
CA TYR A 40 -0.34 4.57 -3.50
C TYR A 40 0.93 4.55 -2.65
N THR A 41 0.83 4.06 -1.41
CA THR A 41 2.00 3.95 -0.53
C THR A 41 3.04 3.00 -1.12
N GLY A 42 2.62 1.84 -1.64
CA GLY A 42 3.49 0.87 -2.29
C GLY A 42 4.20 1.45 -3.52
N ILE A 43 3.46 2.12 -4.40
CA ILE A 43 4.01 2.78 -5.60
C ILE A 43 5.03 3.85 -5.22
N THR A 44 4.72 4.70 -4.24
CA THR A 44 5.63 5.78 -3.82
C THR A 44 6.85 5.30 -3.02
N ARG A 45 7.03 3.98 -2.82
CA ARG A 45 8.30 3.45 -2.31
C ARG A 45 9.37 3.39 -3.41
N ALA A 46 8.98 3.39 -4.67
CA ALA A 46 9.91 3.35 -5.80
C ALA A 46 10.38 4.76 -6.19
N ARG A 47 11.70 4.91 -6.40
CA ARG A 47 12.32 6.17 -6.87
C ARG A 47 12.40 6.26 -8.38
N LYS A 48 12.62 5.14 -9.08
CA LYS A 48 12.82 5.11 -10.54
C LYS A 48 11.74 4.32 -11.26
N SER A 49 11.45 3.10 -10.81
CA SER A 49 10.49 2.22 -11.47
C SER A 49 9.71 1.35 -10.49
N VAL A 50 8.45 1.11 -10.82
CA VAL A 50 7.58 0.19 -10.12
C VAL A 50 7.03 -0.83 -11.10
N GLU A 51 7.04 -2.09 -10.70
CA GLU A 51 6.34 -3.17 -11.37
C GLU A 51 5.22 -3.66 -10.47
N VAL A 52 4.03 -3.91 -11.01
CA VAL A 52 2.88 -4.38 -10.23
C VAL A 52 2.45 -5.74 -10.75
N TRP A 53 2.54 -6.76 -9.90
CA TRP A 53 2.17 -8.13 -10.25
C TRP A 53 0.89 -8.54 -9.54
N GLY A 54 -0.12 -8.96 -10.31
CA GLY A 54 -1.40 -9.38 -9.78
C GLY A 54 -2.46 -9.46 -10.87
N ILE A 55 -3.70 -9.74 -10.45
CA ILE A 55 -4.85 -9.74 -11.35
C ILE A 55 -5.32 -8.29 -11.54
N GLU A 56 -5.53 -7.89 -12.80
CA GLU A 56 -5.97 -6.54 -13.16
C GLU A 56 -7.25 -6.11 -12.41
N SER A 57 -8.23 -7.00 -12.30
CA SER A 57 -9.48 -6.72 -11.57
C SER A 57 -9.24 -6.42 -10.09
N VAL A 58 -8.31 -7.12 -9.43
CA VAL A 58 -7.94 -6.87 -8.02
C VAL A 58 -7.28 -5.52 -7.86
N PHE A 59 -6.42 -5.12 -8.81
CA PHE A 59 -5.82 -3.79 -8.82
C PHE A 59 -6.88 -2.69 -9.00
N LEU A 60 -7.77 -2.85 -9.99
CA LEU A 60 -8.85 -1.90 -10.28
C LEU A 60 -9.81 -1.76 -9.10
N GLU A 61 -10.16 -2.88 -8.44
CA GLU A 61 -10.97 -2.87 -7.24
C GLU A 61 -10.25 -2.13 -6.11
N ALA A 62 -8.98 -2.43 -5.83
CA ALA A 62 -8.21 -1.79 -4.78
C ALA A 62 -8.12 -0.26 -4.94
N ILE A 63 -7.86 0.24 -6.16
CA ILE A 63 -7.80 1.69 -6.42
C ILE A 63 -9.18 2.35 -6.34
N SER A 64 -10.27 1.60 -6.49
CA SER A 64 -11.63 2.13 -6.32
C SER A 64 -11.98 2.34 -4.84
N GLN A 65 -11.38 1.56 -3.93
CA GLN A 65 -11.64 1.62 -2.49
C GLN A 65 -10.84 2.73 -1.80
N ARG A 66 -11.52 3.55 -0.99
CA ARG A 66 -10.90 4.57 -0.14
C ARG A 66 -11.03 4.17 1.33
N ILE A 67 -10.00 4.39 2.13
CA ILE A 67 -10.08 4.17 3.58
C ILE A 67 -11.15 5.10 4.19
N ALA A 68 -12.17 4.50 4.79
CA ALA A 68 -13.06 5.20 5.71
C ALA A 68 -12.39 5.31 7.08
N ARG A 69 -12.12 6.54 7.53
CA ARG A 69 -11.51 6.80 8.84
C ARG A 69 -12.58 7.17 9.84
N ALA A 70 -12.87 6.27 10.79
CA ALA A 70 -13.68 6.60 11.95
C ALA A 70 -12.82 7.42 12.93
N SER A 71 -13.10 8.71 13.06
CA SER A 71 -12.46 9.60 14.03
C SER A 71 -13.38 10.76 14.39
N GLY A 72 -13.37 11.20 15.65
CA GLY A 72 -14.09 12.41 16.07
C GLY A 72 -13.40 13.72 15.69
N LEU A 73 -12.25 13.68 15.02
CA LEU A 73 -11.45 14.88 14.73
C LEU A 73 -12.17 15.85 13.78
N ARG A 74 -12.96 15.33 12.84
CA ARG A 74 -13.77 16.16 11.95
C ARG A 74 -14.76 16.99 12.77
N ASP A 75 -15.51 16.35 13.64
CA ASP A 75 -16.53 17.00 14.46
C ASP A 75 -15.89 17.95 15.49
N ALA A 76 -14.72 17.59 16.04
CA ALA A 76 -14.02 18.43 17.00
C ALA A 76 -13.44 19.73 16.41
N ILE A 77 -13.08 19.75 15.12
CA ILE A 77 -12.51 20.93 14.45
C ILE A 77 -13.57 21.74 13.69
N TRP A 78 -14.58 21.07 13.14
CA TRP A 78 -15.56 21.67 12.22
C TRP A 78 -17.03 21.54 12.67
N GLY A 79 -17.32 20.86 13.77
CA GLY A 79 -18.64 20.86 14.43
C GLY A 79 -18.79 22.01 15.40
#